data_AF-A0AAU7Z151-F1
#
_entry.id   AF-A0AAU7Z151-F1
#
_cell.length_a   1.000
_cell.length_b   1.000
_cell.length_c   1.000
_cell.angle_alpha   90.00
_cell.angle_beta   90.00
_cell.angle_gamma   90.00
#
_symmetry.space_group_name_H-M   'P 1'
#
loop_
_entity.id
_entity.type
_entity.pdbx_description
1 polymer ?
#
loop_
_entity_poly.entity_id
_entity_poly.type
_entity_poly.pdbx_seq_one_letter_code
_entity_poly.pdbx_strand_id
1 'polypeptide(L)'
;MMKTALRILWIASFATLLGVAYAQQTREQAIAGMRKVDAKEMDPTYTSAAPGAQKLVDEALAKHPEVILLAIHATPPGHKNLIVASNFGRIGKIGDEDDTRCIRTGKSNLEVNGNHFEDEVAMKDQSGKTVGAVGVVFNYKPGDDKAALAKIAEQIRDEMQAGTPNAAALFGPPA
;
A
#
# COMPACT_ATOMS: atom_id res chain seq x y z
N MET A 1 -14.68 55.11 -52.00
CA MET A 1 -13.56 54.54 -51.21
C MET A 1 -13.93 54.59 -49.74
N MET A 2 -14.29 53.47 -49.13
CA MET A 2 -13.93 53.06 -47.75
C MET A 2 -14.62 51.72 -47.45
N LYS A 3 -13.81 50.82 -46.90
CA LYS A 3 -14.00 49.37 -46.82
C LYS A 3 -14.86 49.00 -45.60
N THR A 4 -15.91 48.22 -45.79
CA THR A 4 -16.67 47.58 -44.70
C THR A 4 -15.93 46.33 -44.27
N ALA A 5 -15.32 46.35 -43.09
CA ALA A 5 -14.64 45.18 -42.51
C ALA A 5 -15.64 44.32 -41.74
N LEU A 6 -16.02 43.17 -42.31
CA LEU A 6 -16.82 42.16 -41.63
C LEU A 6 -15.87 41.29 -40.78
N ARG A 7 -15.91 41.45 -39.44
CA ARG A 7 -15.19 40.58 -38.52
C ARG A 7 -15.98 39.28 -38.35
N ILE A 8 -15.49 38.19 -38.94
CA ILE A 8 -15.98 36.84 -38.71
C ILE A 8 -15.41 36.35 -37.38
N LEU A 9 -16.27 36.18 -36.38
CA LEU A 9 -15.94 35.60 -35.09
C LEU A 9 -16.01 34.07 -35.23
N TRP A 10 -14.86 33.40 -35.29
CA TRP A 10 -14.80 31.94 -35.19
C TRP A 10 -14.96 31.54 -33.72
N ILE A 11 -16.14 31.03 -33.36
CA ILE A 11 -16.33 30.35 -32.07
C ILE A 11 -15.87 28.91 -32.25
N ALA A 12 -14.66 28.60 -31.79
CA ALA A 12 -14.22 27.22 -31.67
C ALA A 12 -14.95 26.59 -30.48
N SER A 13 -15.98 25.79 -30.75
CA SER A 13 -16.63 24.96 -29.74
C SER A 13 -15.67 23.85 -29.30
N PHE A 14 -15.00 24.05 -28.17
CA PHE A 14 -14.33 22.97 -27.44
C PHE A 14 -15.40 22.08 -26.82
N ALA A 15 -15.69 20.95 -27.47
CA ALA A 15 -16.44 19.87 -26.85
C ALA A 15 -15.55 19.19 -25.81
N THR A 16 -15.72 19.52 -24.53
CA THR A 16 -15.11 18.75 -23.45
C THR A 16 -15.83 17.42 -23.35
N LEU A 17 -15.21 16.36 -23.88
CA LEU A 17 -15.51 15.00 -23.50
C LEU A 17 -15.11 14.83 -22.03
N LEU A 18 -16.04 15.07 -21.11
CA LEU A 18 -15.90 14.67 -19.72
C LEU A 18 -16.07 13.15 -19.65
N GLY A 19 -15.03 12.42 -20.06
CA GLY A 19 -14.86 11.07 -19.58
C GLY A 19 -14.76 11.16 -18.07
N VAL A 20 -15.67 10.50 -17.34
CA VAL A 20 -15.54 10.33 -15.89
C VAL A 20 -14.34 9.41 -15.67
N ALA A 21 -13.14 9.99 -15.69
CA ALA A 21 -11.99 9.32 -15.10
C ALA A 21 -12.35 9.13 -13.63
N TYR A 22 -12.51 7.88 -13.19
CA TYR A 22 -12.48 7.59 -11.76
C TYR A 22 -11.15 8.15 -11.25
N ALA A 23 -11.23 9.24 -10.49
CA ALA A 23 -10.05 9.86 -9.92
C ALA A 23 -9.40 8.84 -8.98
N GLN A 24 -8.28 8.27 -9.41
CA GLN A 24 -7.43 7.46 -8.56
C GLN A 24 -6.99 8.34 -7.39
N GLN A 25 -7.13 7.84 -6.17
CA GLN A 25 -6.73 8.58 -4.99
C GLN A 25 -5.21 8.69 -4.94
N THR A 26 -4.71 9.85 -4.51
CA THR A 26 -3.32 9.98 -4.06
C THR A 26 -3.13 9.22 -2.74
N ARG A 27 -1.87 9.00 -2.34
CA ARG A 27 -1.53 8.42 -1.02
C ARG A 27 -2.14 9.24 0.11
N GLU A 28 -2.05 10.56 0.05
CA GLU A 28 -2.60 11.47 1.05
C GLU A 28 -4.13 11.36 1.14
N GLN A 29 -4.81 11.25 0.00
CA GLN A 29 -6.27 11.08 -0.05
C GLN A 29 -6.69 9.70 0.49
N ALA A 30 -5.94 8.64 0.18
CA ALA A 30 -6.18 7.32 0.72
C ALA A 30 -6.02 7.31 2.25
N ILE A 31 -4.92 7.89 2.77
CA ILE A 31 -4.65 8.03 4.21
C ILE A 31 -5.76 8.82 4.91
N ALA A 32 -6.18 9.94 4.33
CA ALA A 32 -7.23 10.79 4.90
C ALA A 32 -8.61 10.08 4.97
N GLY A 33 -8.87 9.12 4.08
CA GLY A 33 -10.09 8.32 4.07
C GLY A 33 -10.09 7.14 5.06
N MET A 34 -8.96 6.84 5.69
CA MET A 34 -8.85 5.69 6.58
C MET A 34 -9.65 5.88 7.87
N ARG A 35 -10.29 4.80 8.34
CA ARG A 35 -10.93 4.80 9.67
C ARG A 35 -9.93 5.12 10.78
N LYS A 36 -10.42 5.69 11.87
CA LYS A 36 -9.64 5.76 13.12
C LYS A 36 -9.50 4.35 13.72
N VAL A 37 -8.35 4.11 14.36
CA VAL A 37 -8.08 2.87 15.08
C VAL A 37 -8.41 3.08 16.55
N ASP A 38 -9.15 2.16 17.13
CA ASP A 38 -9.48 2.21 18.55
C ASP A 38 -8.24 1.87 19.39
N ALA A 39 -8.10 2.47 20.58
CA ALA A 39 -6.96 2.20 21.45
C ALA A 39 -6.81 0.70 21.82
N LYS A 40 -7.90 -0.05 21.87
CA LYS A 40 -7.90 -1.51 22.13
C LYS A 40 -7.27 -2.34 21.00
N GLU A 41 -7.19 -1.77 19.80
CA GLU A 41 -6.57 -2.40 18.64
C GLU A 41 -5.06 -2.11 18.56
N MET A 42 -4.51 -1.33 19.49
CA MET A 42 -3.11 -0.93 19.53
C MET A 42 -2.38 -1.66 20.66
N ASP A 43 -1.12 -2.02 20.43
CA ASP A 43 -0.16 -2.26 21.49
C ASP A 43 0.28 -0.89 22.05
N PRO A 44 -0.01 -0.59 23.33
CA PRO A 44 0.29 0.72 23.91
C PRO A 44 1.79 0.98 24.11
N THR A 45 2.63 -0.05 23.97
CA THR A 45 4.07 0.01 24.21
C THR A 45 4.91 0.01 22.93
N TYR A 46 4.32 -0.28 21.77
CA TYR A 46 5.00 -0.31 20.47
C TYR A 46 4.54 0.86 19.59
N THR A 47 5.22 2.00 19.67
CA THR A 47 4.74 3.26 19.07
C THR A 47 5.64 3.82 17.96
N SER A 48 6.77 3.17 17.69
CA SER A 48 7.77 3.64 16.72
C SER A 48 8.02 2.58 15.66
N ALA A 49 8.18 3.02 14.40
CA ALA A 49 8.41 2.11 13.30
C ALA A 49 9.74 1.37 13.47
N ALA A 50 9.77 0.11 13.06
CA ALA A 50 10.97 -0.70 13.00
C ALA A 50 11.88 -0.17 11.86
N PRO A 51 13.13 0.27 12.14
CA PRO A 51 13.91 1.02 11.15
C PRO A 51 14.20 0.23 9.86
N GLY A 52 14.60 -1.03 9.98
CA GLY A 52 14.82 -1.91 8.82
C GLY A 52 13.56 -2.13 8.00
N ALA A 53 12.42 -2.39 8.65
CA ALA A 53 11.13 -2.56 7.98
C ALA A 53 10.66 -1.27 7.30
N GLN A 54 10.86 -0.10 7.93
CA GLN A 54 10.47 1.18 7.34
C GLN A 54 11.28 1.49 6.08
N LYS A 55 12.59 1.19 6.07
CA LYS A 55 13.40 1.30 4.85
C LYS A 55 12.82 0.47 3.70
N LEU A 56 12.39 -0.76 3.96
CA LEU A 56 11.78 -1.62 2.94
C LEU A 56 10.47 -1.03 2.40
N VAL A 57 9.64 -0.47 3.28
CA VAL A 57 8.40 0.23 2.87
C VAL A 57 8.72 1.42 1.98
N ASP A 58 9.68 2.26 2.38
CA ASP A 58 10.05 3.47 1.64
C ASP A 58 10.63 3.12 0.26
N GLU A 59 11.52 2.13 0.18
CA GLU A 59 12.11 1.65 -1.07
C GLU A 59 11.07 1.03 -2.02
N ALA A 60 10.13 0.24 -1.48
CA ALA A 60 9.06 -0.32 -2.27
C ALA A 60 8.15 0.78 -2.83
N LEU A 61 7.75 1.76 -2.01
CA LEU A 61 6.89 2.86 -2.46
C LEU A 61 7.56 3.80 -3.47
N ALA A 62 8.90 3.88 -3.46
CA ALA A 62 9.66 4.59 -4.48
C ALA A 62 9.70 3.84 -5.82
N LYS A 63 9.74 2.50 -5.79
CA LYS A 63 9.76 1.65 -7.00
C LYS A 63 8.37 1.38 -7.58
N HIS A 64 7.35 1.38 -6.73
CA HIS A 64 5.96 1.01 -7.06
C HIS A 64 5.02 2.20 -6.79
N PRO A 65 5.02 3.24 -7.65
CA PRO A 65 4.16 4.42 -7.50
C PRO A 65 2.66 4.12 -7.58
N GLU A 66 2.27 2.98 -8.14
CA GLU A 66 0.89 2.48 -8.20
C GLU A 66 0.32 2.05 -6.84
N VAL A 67 1.18 1.76 -5.86
CA VAL A 67 0.80 1.39 -4.50
C VAL A 67 0.48 2.65 -3.70
N ILE A 68 -0.72 2.67 -3.11
CA ILE A 68 -1.20 3.81 -2.33
C ILE A 68 -1.05 3.64 -0.82
N LEU A 69 -1.19 2.41 -0.31
CA LEU A 69 -0.92 2.09 1.09
C LEU A 69 -0.10 0.80 1.15
N LEU A 70 0.90 0.79 2.03
CA LEU A 70 1.80 -0.34 2.23
C LEU A 70 2.11 -0.46 3.72
N ALA A 71 2.01 -1.67 4.25
CA ALA A 71 2.40 -1.98 5.63
C ALA A 71 3.10 -3.32 5.73
N ILE A 72 3.98 -3.42 6.72
CA ILE A 72 4.58 -4.68 7.15
C ILE A 72 4.01 -5.05 8.51
N HIS A 73 3.42 -6.24 8.57
CA HIS A 73 3.02 -6.90 9.80
C HIS A 73 4.10 -7.89 10.22
N ALA A 74 4.65 -7.75 11.42
CA ALA A 74 5.65 -8.67 11.96
C ALA A 74 5.50 -8.83 13.47
N THR A 75 6.24 -9.76 14.07
CA THR A 75 6.20 -10.01 15.52
C THR A 75 7.50 -9.54 16.16
N PRO A 76 7.56 -8.31 16.73
CA PRO A 76 8.72 -7.86 17.49
C PRO A 76 8.93 -8.72 18.75
N PRO A 77 10.17 -8.81 19.27
CA PRO A 77 10.45 -9.56 20.50
C PRO A 77 9.59 -9.07 21.69
N GLY A 78 8.80 -9.97 22.29
CA GLY A 78 7.94 -9.66 23.43
C GLY A 78 6.59 -9.05 23.08
N HIS A 79 6.28 -8.88 21.79
CA HIS A 79 5.02 -8.30 21.32
C HIS A 79 4.18 -9.31 20.53
N LYS A 80 2.93 -8.93 20.24
CA LYS A 80 2.07 -9.65 19.29
C LYS A 80 2.55 -9.42 17.85
N ASN A 81 1.84 -9.98 16.88
CA ASN A 81 1.96 -9.54 15.49
C ASN A 81 1.35 -8.13 15.37
N LEU A 82 2.14 -7.17 14.91
CA LEU A 82 1.78 -5.75 14.84
C LEU A 82 2.12 -5.18 13.46
N ILE A 83 1.51 -4.05 13.09
CA ILE A 83 2.08 -3.15 12.07
C ILE A 83 3.39 -2.59 12.63
N VAL A 84 4.50 -2.93 12.00
CA VAL A 84 5.85 -2.48 12.41
C VAL A 84 6.42 -1.39 11.50
N ALA A 85 5.88 -1.24 10.28
CA ALA A 85 6.22 -0.17 9.35
C ALA A 85 5.06 0.07 8.39
N SER A 86 4.87 1.31 7.95
CA SER A 86 3.87 1.66 6.93
C SER A 86 4.08 3.09 6.40
N ASN A 87 3.37 3.47 5.34
CA ASN A 87 3.28 4.88 4.92
C ASN A 87 2.07 5.65 5.48
N PHE A 88 1.24 5.00 6.28
CA PHE A 88 -0.01 5.57 6.82
C PHE A 88 -0.04 5.60 8.36
N GLY A 89 1.05 5.23 9.02
CA GLY A 89 1.14 5.13 10.48
C GLY A 89 0.48 3.87 11.03
N ARG A 90 -0.31 4.00 12.10
CA ARG A 90 -0.89 2.85 12.85
C ARG A 90 0.18 1.86 13.36
N ILE A 91 1.40 2.33 13.59
CA ILE A 91 2.46 1.52 14.16
C ILE A 91 2.03 1.00 15.53
N GLY A 92 2.16 -0.31 15.74
CA GLY A 92 1.66 -1.00 16.92
C GLY A 92 0.22 -1.48 16.82
N LYS A 93 -0.50 -1.24 15.72
CA LYS A 93 -1.81 -1.87 15.52
C LYS A 93 -1.63 -3.38 15.52
N ILE A 94 -2.40 -4.06 16.37
CA ILE A 94 -2.42 -5.51 16.49
C ILE A 94 -3.01 -6.09 15.20
N GLY A 95 -2.30 -7.08 14.66
CA GLY A 95 -2.76 -7.83 13.50
C GLY A 95 -4.02 -8.63 13.82
N ASP A 96 -4.95 -8.69 12.88
CA ASP A 96 -6.17 -9.48 13.00
C ASP A 96 -6.02 -10.88 12.40
N GLU A 97 -7.13 -11.61 12.26
CA GLU A 97 -7.09 -13.00 11.78
C GLU A 97 -6.68 -13.09 10.30
N ASP A 98 -6.94 -12.05 9.50
CA ASP A 98 -6.50 -12.03 8.10
C ASP A 98 -4.97 -12.00 8.05
N ASP A 99 -4.38 -11.06 8.80
CA ASP A 99 -2.92 -10.90 8.91
C ASP A 99 -2.24 -12.19 9.37
N THR A 100 -2.75 -12.75 10.46
CA THR A 100 -2.14 -13.94 11.08
C THR A 100 -2.40 -15.22 10.27
N ARG A 101 -3.51 -15.32 9.53
CA ARG A 101 -3.76 -16.43 8.59
C ARG A 101 -2.79 -16.38 7.41
N CYS A 102 -2.54 -15.20 6.84
CA CYS A 102 -1.59 -15.04 5.73
C CYS A 102 -0.21 -15.56 6.14
N ILE A 103 0.27 -15.14 7.32
CA ILE A 103 1.55 -15.59 7.90
C ILE A 103 1.57 -17.12 8.10
N ARG A 104 0.50 -17.68 8.67
CA ARG A 104 0.41 -19.12 9.02
C ARG A 104 0.33 -20.03 7.79
N THR A 105 -0.39 -19.60 6.75
CA THR A 105 -0.73 -20.47 5.61
C THR A 105 0.09 -20.17 4.36
N GLY A 106 0.70 -18.99 4.28
CA GLY A 106 1.37 -18.50 3.08
C GLY A 106 0.42 -18.15 1.94
N LYS A 107 -0.90 -18.24 2.16
CA LYS A 107 -1.91 -17.89 1.16
C LYS A 107 -2.27 -16.42 1.28
N SER A 108 -2.31 -15.74 0.13
CA SER A 108 -2.69 -14.34 0.06
C SER A 108 -4.13 -14.08 0.45
N ASN A 109 -4.40 -12.88 0.94
CA ASN A 109 -5.75 -12.37 1.19
C ASN A 109 -6.08 -11.30 0.15
N LEU A 110 -7.02 -11.58 -0.76
CA LEU A 110 -7.42 -10.66 -1.81
C LEU A 110 -8.79 -10.05 -1.48
N GLU A 111 -8.85 -8.73 -1.39
CA GLU A 111 -10.08 -8.00 -1.08
C GLU A 111 -10.34 -6.84 -2.04
N VAL A 112 -11.61 -6.60 -2.35
CA VAL A 112 -12.05 -5.34 -2.96
C VAL A 112 -12.81 -4.57 -1.90
N ASN A 113 -12.24 -3.45 -1.47
CA ASN A 113 -12.80 -2.60 -0.43
C ASN A 113 -13.15 -1.24 -1.04
N GLY A 114 -14.40 -1.09 -1.47
CA GLY A 114 -14.86 0.11 -2.17
C GLY A 114 -14.10 0.33 -3.49
N ASN A 115 -13.27 1.37 -3.51
CA ASN A 115 -12.42 1.75 -4.65
C ASN A 115 -10.95 1.30 -4.48
N HIS A 116 -10.69 0.34 -3.59
CA HIS A 116 -9.38 -0.25 -3.38
C HIS A 116 -9.39 -1.74 -3.68
N PHE A 117 -8.25 -2.22 -4.18
CA PHE A 117 -7.90 -3.63 -4.20
C PHE A 117 -6.75 -3.83 -3.22
N GLU A 118 -6.94 -4.75 -2.30
CA GLU A 118 -5.99 -5.05 -1.23
C GLU A 118 -5.49 -6.48 -1.42
N ASP A 119 -4.17 -6.65 -1.37
CA ASP A 119 -3.53 -7.96 -1.31
C ASP A 119 -2.61 -8.00 -0.11
N GLU A 120 -2.83 -8.97 0.76
CA GLU A 120 -1.90 -9.30 1.82
C GLU A 120 -1.12 -10.57 1.50
N VAL A 121 0.20 -10.44 1.40
CA VAL A 121 1.11 -11.52 1.00
C VAL A 121 2.09 -11.88 2.13
N ALA A 122 2.38 -13.17 2.30
CA ALA A 122 3.33 -13.61 3.32
C ALA A 122 4.75 -13.10 3.02
N MET A 123 5.31 -12.32 3.95
CA MET A 123 6.66 -11.76 3.87
C MET A 123 7.68 -12.84 4.19
N LYS A 124 8.73 -12.94 3.37
CA LYS A 124 9.79 -13.93 3.52
C LYS A 124 11.13 -13.24 3.76
N ASP A 125 12.02 -13.89 4.49
CA ASP A 125 13.44 -13.52 4.49
C ASP A 125 14.20 -14.19 3.33
N GLN A 126 15.47 -13.85 3.15
CA GLN A 126 16.34 -14.39 2.09
C GLN A 126 16.42 -15.92 2.09
N SER A 127 16.16 -16.60 3.22
CA SER A 127 16.13 -18.06 3.30
C SER A 127 14.79 -18.67 2.86
N GLY A 128 13.79 -17.84 2.58
CA GLY A 128 12.43 -18.24 2.22
C GLY A 128 11.51 -18.45 3.44
N LYS A 129 12.01 -18.22 4.65
CA LYS A 129 11.24 -18.36 5.90
C LYS A 129 10.25 -17.19 6.01
N THR A 130 9.00 -17.49 6.36
CA THR A 130 8.01 -16.46 6.65
C THR A 130 8.38 -15.68 7.91
N VAL A 131 8.47 -14.35 7.80
CA VAL A 131 8.84 -13.42 8.88
C VAL A 131 7.74 -12.43 9.24
N GLY A 132 6.65 -12.42 8.46
CA GLY A 132 5.55 -11.48 8.61
C GLY A 132 4.59 -11.54 7.42
N ALA A 133 3.83 -10.47 7.22
CA ALA A 133 2.99 -10.22 6.06
C ALA A 133 3.20 -8.80 5.53
N VAL A 134 2.93 -8.60 4.25
CA VAL A 134 2.95 -7.31 3.57
C VAL A 134 1.54 -7.03 3.07
N GLY A 135 0.90 -5.99 3.60
CA GLY A 135 -0.38 -5.51 3.09
C GLY A 135 -0.15 -4.44 2.03
N VAL A 136 -0.65 -4.67 0.82
CA VAL A 136 -0.48 -3.81 -0.35
C VAL A 136 -1.84 -3.34 -0.85
N VAL A 137 -2.03 -2.03 -0.99
CA VAL A 137 -3.30 -1.43 -1.42
C VAL A 137 -3.09 -0.65 -2.70
N PHE A 138 -3.96 -0.90 -3.68
CA PHE A 138 -4.02 -0.23 -4.96
C PHE A 138 -5.33 0.54 -5.11
N ASN A 139 -5.30 1.61 -5.91
CA ASN A 139 -6.55 2.12 -6.48
C ASN A 139 -7.20 1.06 -7.36
N TYR A 140 -8.52 0.96 -7.32
CA TYR A 140 -9.28 -0.04 -8.05
C TYR A 140 -10.62 0.51 -8.52
N LYS A 141 -11.01 0.16 -9.75
CA LYS A 141 -12.38 0.31 -10.26
C LYS A 141 -12.87 -1.01 -10.85
N PRO A 142 -14.19 -1.22 -10.94
CA PRO A 142 -14.74 -2.41 -11.59
C PRO A 142 -14.18 -2.59 -13.01
N GLY A 143 -13.61 -3.77 -13.27
CA GLY A 143 -12.99 -4.12 -14.54
C GLY A 143 -11.47 -4.02 -14.56
N ASP A 144 -10.82 -3.45 -13.54
CA ASP A 144 -9.37 -3.53 -13.40
C ASP A 144 -8.91 -4.98 -13.21
N ASP A 145 -7.72 -5.29 -13.72
CA ASP A 145 -7.15 -6.64 -13.67
C ASP A 145 -6.57 -6.95 -12.28
N LYS A 146 -7.37 -7.64 -11.47
CA LYS A 146 -6.96 -8.08 -10.12
C LYS A 146 -5.76 -9.01 -10.13
N ALA A 147 -5.59 -9.85 -11.15
CA ALA A 147 -4.48 -10.78 -11.22
C ALA A 147 -3.17 -10.02 -11.50
N ALA A 148 -3.23 -8.97 -12.32
CA ALA A 148 -2.09 -8.08 -12.52
C ALA A 148 -1.71 -7.34 -11.23
N LEU A 149 -2.69 -6.82 -10.47
CA LEU A 149 -2.44 -6.15 -9.19
C LEU A 149 -1.85 -7.10 -8.13
N ALA A 150 -2.41 -8.31 -8.00
CA ALA A 150 -1.86 -9.34 -7.11
C ALA A 150 -0.41 -9.67 -7.48
N LYS A 151 -0.10 -9.81 -8.77
CA LYS A 151 1.28 -10.06 -9.22
C LYS A 151 2.26 -8.93 -8.84
N ILE A 152 1.80 -7.67 -8.80
CA ILE A 152 2.63 -6.56 -8.31
C ILE A 152 2.89 -6.71 -6.80
N ALA A 153 1.88 -7.10 -6.01
CA ALA A 153 2.08 -7.39 -4.58
C ALA A 153 3.07 -8.54 -4.35
N GLU A 154 3.02 -9.60 -5.16
CA GLU A 154 4.01 -10.68 -5.12
C GLU A 154 5.43 -10.18 -5.46
N GLN A 155 5.57 -9.33 -6.48
CA GLN A 155 6.83 -8.73 -6.85
C GLN A 155 7.41 -7.88 -5.71
N ILE A 156 6.60 -7.05 -5.06
CA ILE A 156 7.01 -6.25 -3.89
C ILE A 156 7.53 -7.15 -2.77
N ARG A 157 6.84 -8.26 -2.49
CA ARG A 157 7.25 -9.23 -1.47
C ARG A 157 8.58 -9.89 -1.80
N ASP A 158 8.83 -10.21 -3.07
CA ASP A 158 10.09 -10.80 -3.52
C ASP A 158 11.26 -9.77 -3.47
N GLU A 159 10.99 -8.51 -3.79
CA GLU A 159 11.96 -7.42 -3.63
C GLU A 159 12.30 -7.17 -2.15
N MET A 160 11.31 -7.18 -1.27
CA MET A 160 11.53 -7.08 0.18
C MET A 160 12.27 -8.30 0.73
N GLN A 161 12.00 -9.49 0.20
CA GLN A 161 12.71 -10.72 0.55
C GLN A 161 14.21 -10.58 0.28
N ALA A 162 14.59 -10.03 -0.88
CA ALA A 162 15.98 -9.77 -1.22
C ALA A 162 16.67 -8.80 -0.23
N GLY A 163 15.92 -7.87 0.36
CA GLY A 163 16.40 -6.91 1.36
C GLY A 163 16.32 -7.39 2.82
N THR A 164 15.83 -8.60 3.10
CA THR A 164 15.56 -9.10 4.46
C THR A 164 16.41 -10.33 4.77
N PRO A 165 17.63 -10.20 5.33
CA PRO A 165 18.47 -11.36 5.66
C PRO A 165 17.82 -12.34 6.63
N ASN A 166 17.10 -11.83 7.63
CA ASN A 166 16.35 -12.60 8.62
C ASN A 166 15.35 -11.67 9.34
N ALA A 167 14.46 -12.25 10.15
CA ALA A 167 13.46 -11.48 10.90
C ALA A 167 14.05 -10.37 11.79
N ALA A 168 15.23 -10.54 12.37
CA ALA A 168 15.83 -9.53 13.25
C ALA A 168 16.25 -8.27 12.48
N ALA A 169 16.59 -8.40 11.19
CA ALA A 169 16.95 -7.28 10.33
C ALA A 169 15.81 -6.26 10.17
N LEU A 170 14.55 -6.68 10.33
CA LEU A 170 13.40 -5.76 10.31
C LEU A 170 13.49 -4.71 11.42
N PHE A 171 14.04 -5.07 12.57
CA PHE A 171 14.09 -4.25 13.78
C PHE A 171 15.45 -3.59 14.01
N GLY A 172 16.49 -4.08 13.34
CA GLY A 172 17.82 -3.50 13.39
C GLY A 172 17.93 -2.16 12.66
N PRO A 173 19.09 -1.51 12.73
CA PRO A 173 19.38 -0.37 11.87
C PRO A 173 19.28 -0.80 10.40
N PRO A 174 18.87 0.11 9.50
CA PRO A 174 18.92 -0.18 8.08
C PRO A 174 20.38 -0.44 7.66
N ALA A 175 20.60 -1.51 6.89
CA ALA A 175 21.92 -1.83 6.33
C ALA A 175 22.34 -0.83 5.24
#